data_AF-A0A1H1DGA7-F1
#
_entry.id   AF-A0A1H1DGA7-F1
#
_cell.length_a   1.000
_cell.length_b   1.000
_cell.length_c   1.000
_cell.angle_alpha   90.00
_cell.angle_beta   90.00
_cell.angle_gamma   90.00
#
_symmetry.space_group_name_H-M   'P 1'
#
loop_
_entity.id
_entity.type
_entity.pdbx_description
1 polymer ?
#
loop_
_entity_poly.entity_id
_entity_poly.type
_entity_poly.pdbx_seq_one_letter_code
_entity_poly.pdbx_strand_id
1 'polypeptide(L)'
;MASKIQQLRKLVEKGISNKTGHCIKKMTVHNELTYIENRRLEDYFIVAHKLMTQLKTTEDILVGPGRGRMISSHVCYALGITNISPLCVFAEHVLLWGDATKNPIIDIEVDNDSYNFVYKQAIEMFGFENVARMPIKISPSFIPNNHEWIGVKSNGEKVYLHACALLICLDGVSNHFAVDEVLDEVGNRILCAKEFIEECDNQSILRYNVLKSDLLIRIKKILKLIEKNGKQYSKIYEKRLWEEDYELFINGNLDGIPYFESNSIQEAIRMLMPKRKFTAFDELLNIQALFIIRVGNYLQDKEKLAEYKKKHEQLSFLGLFPYGFLYDDDIVWFLNGWIGFSWRQSAKVMQLVFSHNEPEAKDLKQFYLQQGMDRGFKKAELNRIWKSLFKNPIVRSRAYYAGQIYLSVYLAGLKHQFPEEFNEIKD
;
A
#
# COMPACT_ATOMS: atom_id res chain seq x y z
N MET A 1 -3.52 25.84 24.00
CA MET A 1 -3.35 24.47 23.48
C MET A 1 -2.38 24.50 22.30
N ALA A 2 -1.56 23.47 22.10
CA ALA A 2 -0.73 23.37 20.90
C ALA A 2 -1.62 23.19 19.65
N SER A 3 -1.26 23.82 18.53
CA SER A 3 -1.98 23.66 17.26
C SER A 3 -1.98 22.20 16.80
N LYS A 4 -2.91 21.81 15.92
CA LYS A 4 -3.00 20.43 15.40
C LYS A 4 -1.70 19.98 14.74
N ILE A 5 -1.07 20.84 13.95
CA ILE A 5 0.23 20.54 13.35
C ILE A 5 1.34 20.38 14.39
N GLN A 6 1.35 21.18 15.47
CA GLN A 6 2.32 21.00 16.57
C GLN A 6 2.11 19.65 17.28
N GLN A 7 0.86 19.21 17.45
CA GLN A 7 0.56 17.88 17.98
C GLN A 7 1.06 16.77 17.05
N LEU A 8 0.78 16.89 15.75
CA LEU A 8 1.24 15.93 14.75
C LEU A 8 2.78 15.85 14.70
N ARG A 9 3.48 17.00 14.70
CA ARG A 9 4.95 17.05 14.72
C ARG A 9 5.52 16.31 15.92
N LYS A 10 4.97 16.51 17.12
CA LYS A 10 5.37 15.79 18.33
C LYS A 10 5.15 14.28 18.23
N LEU A 11 4.02 13.84 17.66
CA LEU A 11 3.75 12.41 17.44
C LEU A 11 4.75 11.80 16.47
N VAL A 12 5.06 12.50 15.38
CA VAL A 12 6.04 12.07 14.39
C VAL A 12 7.44 12.00 14.99
N GLU A 13 7.86 13.00 15.77
CA GLU A 13 9.16 13.01 16.46
C GLU A 13 9.30 11.83 17.43
N LYS A 14 8.27 11.57 18.25
CA LYS A 14 8.21 10.40 19.14
C LYS A 14 8.26 9.10 18.35
N GLY A 15 7.54 9.04 17.24
CA GLY A 15 7.56 7.91 16.30
C GLY A 15 8.96 7.65 15.77
N ILE A 16 9.65 8.68 15.31
CA ILE A 16 11.03 8.61 14.80
C ILE A 16 11.98 8.10 15.88
N SER A 17 11.90 8.59 17.12
CA SER A 17 12.78 8.13 18.20
C SER A 17 12.57 6.65 18.56
N ASN A 18 11.35 6.14 18.36
CA ASN A 18 11.02 4.74 18.61
C ASN A 18 11.48 3.80 17.48
N LYS A 19 11.77 4.33 16.29
CA LYS A 19 12.32 3.54 15.18
C LYS A 19 13.84 3.48 15.31
N THR A 20 14.37 2.28 15.55
CA THR A 20 15.82 2.04 15.58
C THR A 20 16.39 1.94 14.16
N GLY A 21 17.46 2.67 13.84
CA GLY A 21 18.18 2.62 12.55
C GLY A 21 17.88 3.77 11.59
N HIS A 22 18.65 3.88 10.50
CA HIS A 22 18.50 4.91 9.45
C HIS A 22 17.32 4.59 8.51
N CYS A 23 16.10 4.47 9.05
CA CYS A 23 14.91 4.07 8.31
C CYS A 23 14.03 5.25 7.87
N ILE A 24 14.38 6.47 8.28
CA ILE A 24 13.61 7.69 8.03
C ILE A 24 14.55 8.81 7.58
N LYS A 25 14.25 9.42 6.43
CA LYS A 25 14.86 10.68 5.96
C LYS A 25 14.14 11.86 6.60
N LYS A 26 14.85 12.64 7.44
CA LYS A 26 14.29 13.82 8.14
C LYS A 26 13.79 14.91 7.18
N MET A 27 14.52 15.17 6.09
CA MET A 27 14.11 16.18 5.09
C MET A 27 12.79 15.79 4.43
N THR A 28 12.62 14.53 4.06
CA THR A 28 11.34 14.01 3.55
C THR A 28 10.21 14.24 4.56
N VAL A 29 10.42 13.88 5.83
CA VAL A 29 9.41 14.08 6.89
C VAL A 29 9.00 15.55 6.97
N HIS A 30 9.95 16.47 6.90
CA HIS A 30 9.65 17.90 6.88
C HIS A 30 8.75 18.28 5.70
N ASN A 31 9.07 17.82 4.48
CA ASN A 31 8.27 18.10 3.29
C ASN A 31 6.86 17.49 3.37
N GLU A 32 6.73 16.25 3.86
CA GLU A 32 5.43 15.60 4.07
C GLU A 32 4.58 16.34 5.12
N LEU A 33 5.17 16.77 6.24
CA LEU A 33 4.48 17.56 7.25
C LEU A 33 4.01 18.92 6.73
N THR A 34 4.85 19.59 5.92
CA THR A 34 4.47 20.84 5.25
C THR A 34 3.32 20.64 4.27
N TYR A 35 3.32 19.52 3.53
CA TYR A 35 2.18 19.15 2.69
C TYR A 35 0.89 18.95 3.51
N ILE A 36 0.99 18.22 4.63
CA ILE A 36 -0.16 17.95 5.51
C ILE A 36 -0.71 19.26 6.09
N GLU A 37 0.16 20.14 6.58
CA GLU A 37 -0.18 21.46 7.13
C GLU A 37 -0.86 22.37 6.08
N ASN A 38 -0.27 22.46 4.88
CA ASN A 38 -0.82 23.30 3.81
C ASN A 38 -2.19 22.83 3.31
N ARG A 39 -2.51 21.54 3.48
CA ARG A 39 -3.81 20.95 3.11
C ARG A 39 -4.76 20.74 4.29
N ARG A 40 -4.37 21.14 5.49
CA ARG A 40 -5.15 20.98 6.73
C ARG A 40 -5.54 19.53 7.04
N LEU A 41 -4.66 18.59 6.73
CA LEU A 41 -4.90 17.15 6.90
C LEU A 41 -4.42 16.62 8.25
N GLU A 42 -4.13 17.47 9.23
CA GLU A 42 -3.51 17.06 10.48
C GLU A 42 -4.37 16.08 11.27
N ASP A 43 -5.67 16.37 11.39
CA ASP A 43 -6.60 15.50 12.08
C ASP A 43 -6.72 14.13 11.39
N TYR A 44 -6.70 14.10 10.06
CA TYR A 44 -6.71 12.85 9.30
C TYR A 44 -5.52 11.92 9.64
N PHE A 45 -4.31 12.47 9.80
CA PHE A 45 -3.15 11.66 10.20
C PHE A 45 -3.13 11.34 11.70
N ILE A 46 -3.57 12.26 12.55
CA ILE A 46 -3.65 12.04 14.01
C ILE A 46 -4.68 10.94 14.33
N VAL A 47 -5.84 10.97 13.69
CA VAL A 47 -6.90 9.97 13.91
C VAL A 47 -6.45 8.60 13.39
N ALA A 48 -5.84 8.53 12.21
CA ALA A 48 -5.25 7.30 11.71
C ALA A 48 -4.21 6.72 12.68
N HIS A 49 -3.31 7.55 13.20
CA HIS A 49 -2.32 7.13 14.21
C HIS A 49 -2.99 6.55 15.46
N LYS A 50 -4.04 7.21 15.98
CA LYS A 50 -4.76 6.75 17.18
C LYS A 50 -5.46 5.42 16.95
N LEU A 51 -6.21 5.28 15.86
CA LEU A 51 -6.87 4.02 15.48
C LEU A 51 -5.85 2.90 15.37
N MET A 52 -4.78 3.11 14.60
CA MET A 52 -3.73 2.11 14.39
C MET A 52 -3.00 1.74 15.68
N THR A 53 -2.75 2.70 16.57
CA THR A 53 -2.15 2.43 17.88
C THR A 53 -3.06 1.52 18.70
N GLN A 54 -4.35 1.87 18.81
CA GLN A 54 -5.32 1.10 19.56
C GLN A 54 -5.46 -0.33 19.03
N LEU A 55 -5.55 -0.49 17.70
CA LEU A 55 -5.64 -1.80 17.06
C LEU A 55 -4.39 -2.64 17.35
N LYS A 56 -3.20 -2.06 17.25
CA LYS A 56 -1.93 -2.77 17.49
C LYS A 56 -1.68 -3.14 18.95
N THR A 57 -2.28 -2.42 19.90
CA THR A 57 -2.18 -2.72 21.33
C THR A 57 -3.28 -3.64 21.84
N THR A 58 -4.29 -3.93 21.01
CA THR A 58 -5.38 -4.83 21.38
C THR A 58 -4.93 -6.28 21.15
N GLU A 59 -5.15 -7.12 22.16
CA GLU A 59 -4.85 -8.54 22.08
C GLU A 59 -5.69 -9.22 20.99
N ASP A 60 -5.11 -10.22 20.32
CA ASP A 60 -5.76 -10.99 19.26
C ASP A 60 -6.17 -10.17 18.01
N ILE A 61 -5.55 -9.01 17.76
CA ILE A 61 -5.73 -8.22 16.55
C ILE A 61 -4.44 -8.19 15.73
N LEU A 62 -4.52 -8.63 14.47
CA LEU A 62 -3.45 -8.43 13.50
C LEU A 62 -3.83 -7.32 12.54
N VAL A 63 -3.00 -6.28 12.56
CA VAL A 63 -3.06 -5.17 11.61
C VAL A 63 -2.01 -5.39 10.54
N GLY A 64 -2.31 -5.08 9.29
CA GLY A 64 -1.41 -5.22 8.15
C GLY A 64 -0.22 -4.25 8.18
N PRO A 65 0.82 -4.51 7.35
CA PRO A 65 2.03 -3.69 7.29
C PRO A 65 1.80 -2.31 6.66
N GLY A 66 0.61 -2.06 6.13
CA GLY A 66 0.27 -0.92 5.30
C GLY A 66 -0.14 -1.37 3.90
N ARG A 67 -0.94 -0.55 3.23
CA ARG A 67 -1.45 -0.82 1.88
C ARG A 67 -1.24 0.39 0.96
N GLY A 68 -1.16 0.08 -0.32
CA GLY A 68 -1.04 1.07 -1.37
C GLY A 68 0.19 1.96 -1.23
N ARG A 69 0.08 3.18 -1.74
CA ARG A 69 1.20 4.12 -1.83
C ARG A 69 1.60 4.74 -0.50
N MET A 70 0.75 4.68 0.53
CA MET A 70 1.05 5.27 1.85
C MET A 70 2.24 4.59 2.54
N ILE A 71 2.64 3.39 2.10
CA ILE A 71 3.88 2.73 2.54
C ILE A 71 5.13 3.56 2.21
N SER A 72 5.11 4.43 1.19
CA SER A 72 6.24 5.31 0.88
C SER A 72 6.30 6.58 1.75
N SER A 73 5.30 6.83 2.61
CA SER A 73 5.29 8.00 3.49
C SER A 73 6.11 7.75 4.76
N HIS A 74 7.06 8.65 5.00
CA HIS A 74 7.87 8.65 6.22
C HIS A 74 7.06 9.04 7.45
N VAL A 75 6.10 9.96 7.30
CA VAL A 75 5.15 10.34 8.35
C VAL A 75 4.26 9.15 8.73
N CYS A 76 3.70 8.42 7.76
CA CYS A 76 2.92 7.22 8.06
C CYS A 76 3.73 6.15 8.79
N TYR A 77 4.98 5.93 8.37
CA TYR A 77 5.85 4.97 9.03
C TYR A 77 6.22 5.40 10.47
N ALA A 78 6.52 6.69 10.67
CA ALA A 78 6.81 7.25 11.98
C ALA A 78 5.60 7.12 12.93
N LEU A 79 4.41 7.43 12.44
CA LEU A 79 3.15 7.28 13.18
C LEU A 79 2.73 5.82 13.38
N GLY A 80 3.44 4.84 12.80
CA GLY A 80 3.02 3.44 12.84
C GLY A 80 1.69 3.20 12.13
N ILE A 81 1.31 4.04 11.17
CA ILE A 81 0.23 3.75 10.22
C ILE A 81 0.71 2.67 9.24
N THR A 82 1.99 2.69 8.89
CA THR A 82 2.65 1.62 8.14
C THR A 82 3.79 1.03 8.98
N ASN A 83 4.12 -0.24 8.75
CA ASN A 83 5.19 -0.96 9.45
C ASN A 83 6.39 -1.28 8.53
N ILE A 84 6.27 -1.01 7.23
CA ILE A 84 7.38 -1.15 6.29
C ILE A 84 8.12 0.17 6.20
N SER A 85 9.44 0.13 6.40
CA SER A 85 10.31 1.28 6.18
C SER A 85 10.22 1.71 4.70
N PRO A 86 9.90 2.98 4.40
CA PRO A 86 9.86 3.48 3.03
C PRO A 86 11.20 3.31 2.28
N LEU A 87 12.31 3.28 3.01
CA LEU A 87 13.64 3.08 2.44
C LEU A 87 13.89 1.64 1.96
N CYS A 88 13.16 0.66 2.47
CA CYS A 88 13.27 -0.73 2.01
C CYS A 88 12.55 -0.98 0.69
N VAL A 89 11.68 -0.05 0.29
CA VAL A 89 10.82 -0.20 -0.88
C VAL A 89 11.34 0.62 -2.06
N PHE A 90 12.27 1.55 -1.83
CA PHE A 90 12.76 2.49 -2.85
C PHE A 90 11.62 3.14 -3.65
N ALA A 91 10.53 3.50 -2.96
CA ALA A 91 9.36 4.14 -3.55
C ALA A 91 9.38 5.65 -3.27
N GLU A 92 8.86 6.42 -4.22
CA GLU A 92 8.74 7.88 -4.10
C GLU A 92 7.58 8.29 -3.21
N HIS A 93 7.72 9.46 -2.59
CA HIS A 93 6.81 9.94 -1.54
C HIS A 93 5.47 10.39 -2.13
N VAL A 94 4.41 9.60 -1.90
CA VAL A 94 3.08 9.83 -2.48
C VAL A 94 2.49 11.18 -2.11
N LEU A 95 2.79 11.68 -0.92
CA LEU A 95 2.30 12.97 -0.44
C LEU A 95 2.90 14.14 -1.24
N LEU A 96 4.08 13.95 -1.87
CA LEU A 96 4.69 15.00 -2.67
C LEU A 96 4.08 15.12 -4.07
N TRP A 97 3.33 14.11 -4.55
CA TRP A 97 2.82 14.05 -5.92
C TRP A 97 1.78 15.12 -6.24
N GLY A 98 1.26 15.81 -5.23
CA GLY A 98 0.79 17.18 -5.41
C GLY A 98 -0.36 17.38 -6.39
N ASP A 99 -1.18 16.36 -6.67
CA ASP A 99 -2.49 16.59 -7.26
C ASP A 99 -3.37 17.23 -6.19
N ALA A 100 -3.83 18.47 -6.42
CA ALA A 100 -4.74 19.17 -5.53
C ALA A 100 -6.19 18.67 -5.61
N THR A 101 -6.48 17.74 -6.54
CA THR A 101 -7.82 17.20 -6.75
C THR A 101 -8.11 15.99 -5.87
N LYS A 102 -7.10 15.22 -5.43
CA LYS A 102 -7.31 14.04 -4.57
C LYS A 102 -6.50 14.10 -3.28
N ASN A 103 -7.16 13.78 -2.18
CA ASN A 103 -6.54 13.62 -0.87
C ASN A 103 -5.93 12.23 -0.70
N PRO A 104 -4.92 12.08 0.19
CA PRO A 104 -4.35 10.77 0.48
C PRO A 104 -5.40 9.83 1.07
N ILE A 105 -5.37 8.58 0.61
CA ILE A 105 -6.23 7.51 1.12
C ILE A 105 -5.38 6.62 2.02
N ILE A 106 -5.75 6.54 3.30
CA ILE A 106 -5.13 5.65 4.27
C ILE A 106 -6.04 4.42 4.41
N ASP A 107 -5.48 3.27 4.04
CA ASP A 107 -6.14 1.98 4.18
C ASP A 107 -5.74 1.33 5.50
N ILE A 108 -6.72 0.88 6.27
CA ILE A 108 -6.55 0.11 7.50
C ILE A 108 -6.80 -1.37 7.14
N GLU A 109 -5.73 -2.13 6.99
CA GLU A 109 -5.81 -3.56 6.71
C GLU A 109 -5.79 -4.36 8.02
N VAL A 110 -6.76 -5.26 8.21
CA VAL A 110 -6.91 -6.07 9.44
C VAL A 110 -7.32 -7.52 9.14
N ASP A 111 -7.16 -8.41 10.10
CA ASP A 111 -7.75 -9.75 10.06
C ASP A 111 -9.29 -9.73 10.25
N ASN A 112 -9.96 -10.87 10.07
CA ASN A 112 -11.41 -10.96 10.02
C ASN A 112 -12.10 -10.42 11.28
N ASP A 113 -11.68 -10.93 12.44
CA ASP A 113 -12.37 -10.69 13.72
C ASP A 113 -12.25 -9.21 14.12
N SER A 114 -11.21 -8.56 13.61
CA SER A 114 -10.82 -7.18 13.88
C SER A 114 -11.59 -6.17 13.02
N TYR A 115 -12.20 -6.58 11.91
CA TYR A 115 -12.89 -5.66 11.00
C TYR A 115 -14.00 -4.87 11.70
N ASN A 116 -14.89 -5.56 12.43
CA ASN A 116 -15.93 -4.91 13.20
C ASN A 116 -15.37 -4.11 14.39
N PHE A 117 -14.25 -4.55 14.94
CA PHE A 117 -13.58 -3.85 16.04
C PHE A 117 -13.06 -2.47 15.61
N VAL A 118 -12.58 -2.29 14.37
CA VAL A 118 -12.18 -0.96 13.85
C VAL A 118 -13.33 0.04 13.96
N TYR A 119 -14.53 -0.36 13.53
CA TYR A 119 -15.73 0.48 13.62
C TYR A 119 -16.10 0.77 15.08
N LYS A 120 -16.05 -0.24 15.95
CA LYS A 120 -16.32 -0.06 17.39
C LYS A 120 -15.35 0.94 18.02
N GLN A 121 -14.06 0.83 17.75
CA GLN A 121 -13.06 1.77 18.26
C GLN A 121 -13.29 3.19 17.74
N ALA A 122 -13.72 3.35 16.50
CA ALA A 122 -14.08 4.65 15.98
C ALA A 122 -15.29 5.24 16.71
N ILE A 123 -16.34 4.45 16.96
CA ILE A 123 -17.49 4.88 17.78
C ILE A 123 -17.05 5.29 19.18
N GLU A 124 -16.19 4.50 19.84
CA GLU A 124 -15.69 4.82 21.17
C GLU A 124 -14.93 6.15 21.20
N MET A 125 -14.19 6.48 20.13
CA MET A 125 -13.39 7.70 20.04
C MET A 125 -14.20 8.94 19.64
N PHE A 126 -15.19 8.80 18.77
CA PHE A 126 -15.88 9.93 18.13
C PHE A 126 -17.36 10.02 18.45
N GLY A 127 -17.97 8.97 19.02
CA GLY A 127 -19.42 8.89 19.25
C GLY A 127 -20.17 8.29 18.07
N PHE A 128 -21.27 7.59 18.36
CA PHE A 128 -22.07 6.86 17.37
C PHE A 128 -22.54 7.72 16.20
N GLU A 129 -23.10 8.90 16.49
CA GLU A 129 -23.63 9.86 15.50
C GLU A 129 -22.58 10.40 14.52
N ASN A 130 -21.29 10.27 14.87
CA ASN A 130 -20.16 10.80 14.10
C ASN A 130 -19.50 9.75 13.21
N VAL A 131 -19.92 8.48 13.28
CA VAL A 131 -19.23 7.38 12.61
C VAL A 131 -20.19 6.49 11.82
N ALA A 132 -19.98 6.42 10.51
CA ALA A 132 -20.75 5.56 9.62
C ALA A 132 -19.86 4.61 8.81
N ARG A 133 -20.45 3.48 8.44
CA ARG A 133 -19.94 2.61 7.39
C ARG A 133 -20.44 3.10 6.05
N MET A 134 -19.61 3.00 5.03
CA MET A 134 -19.99 3.39 3.67
C MET A 134 -19.77 2.21 2.72
N PRO A 135 -20.77 1.80 1.93
CA PRO A 135 -20.58 0.76 0.93
C PRO A 135 -19.53 1.21 -0.09
N ILE A 136 -18.67 0.32 -0.58
CA ILE A 136 -17.76 0.64 -1.68
C ILE A 136 -18.34 0.20 -3.03
N LYS A 137 -18.12 1.01 -4.08
CA LYS A 137 -18.53 0.67 -5.45
C LYS A 137 -17.66 -0.46 -6.00
N ILE A 138 -18.29 -1.58 -6.38
CA ILE A 138 -17.62 -2.70 -7.06
C ILE A 138 -17.85 -2.57 -8.57
N SER A 139 -16.81 -2.75 -9.36
CA SER A 139 -16.97 -3.00 -10.80
C SER A 139 -17.43 -4.45 -11.00
N PRO A 140 -18.48 -4.75 -11.78
CA PRO A 140 -18.97 -6.12 -12.00
C PRO A 140 -17.91 -7.09 -12.54
N SER A 141 -16.87 -6.59 -13.20
CA SER A 141 -15.79 -7.36 -13.83
C SER A 141 -14.64 -7.74 -12.88
N PHE A 142 -14.66 -7.29 -11.63
CA PHE A 142 -13.64 -7.61 -10.62
C PHE A 142 -14.31 -7.76 -9.25
N ILE A 143 -14.77 -8.97 -8.94
CA ILE A 143 -15.19 -9.36 -7.59
C ILE A 143 -14.00 -10.11 -6.99
N PRO A 144 -13.20 -9.50 -6.10
CA PRO A 144 -12.22 -10.25 -5.32
C PRO A 144 -12.97 -11.23 -4.40
N ASN A 145 -12.47 -12.45 -4.28
CA ASN A 145 -13.03 -13.49 -3.41
C ASN A 145 -12.98 -13.14 -1.90
N ASN A 146 -12.39 -11.99 -1.54
CA ASN A 146 -11.97 -11.63 -0.18
C ASN A 146 -12.84 -10.53 0.46
N HIS A 147 -13.99 -10.22 -0.14
CA HIS A 147 -14.91 -9.22 0.39
C HIS A 147 -16.12 -9.90 1.04
N GLU A 148 -16.19 -9.82 2.37
CA GLU A 148 -17.38 -10.22 3.11
C GLU A 148 -18.46 -9.14 3.01
N TRP A 149 -19.68 -9.61 3.05
CA TRP A 149 -20.87 -8.80 3.05
C TRP A 149 -21.37 -8.64 4.48
N ILE A 150 -21.56 -7.41 4.96
CA ILE A 150 -22.22 -7.21 6.25
C ILE A 150 -23.70 -7.53 6.03
N GLY A 151 -24.19 -8.61 6.64
CA GLY A 151 -25.62 -8.91 6.71
C GLY A 151 -26.32 -7.89 7.60
N VAL A 152 -27.04 -6.98 6.98
CA VAL A 152 -27.83 -5.93 7.61
C VAL A 152 -29.29 -6.31 7.55
N LYS A 153 -30.04 -6.23 8.64
CA LYS A 153 -31.51 -6.35 8.58
C LYS A 153 -32.13 -5.00 8.27
N SER A 154 -32.79 -4.87 7.12
CA SER A 154 -33.62 -3.72 6.74
C SER A 154 -35.02 -4.22 6.38
N ASN A 155 -36.06 -3.69 7.05
CA ASN A 155 -37.46 -4.10 6.85
C ASN A 155 -37.75 -5.62 6.92
N GLY A 156 -36.96 -6.38 7.69
CA GLY A 156 -37.09 -7.83 7.81
C GLY A 156 -36.31 -8.65 6.77
N GLU A 157 -35.69 -8.00 5.78
CA GLU A 157 -34.83 -8.64 4.78
C GLU A 157 -33.34 -8.43 5.12
N LYS A 158 -32.50 -9.43 4.81
CA LYS A 158 -31.03 -9.32 4.94
C LYS A 158 -30.46 -8.61 3.70
N VAL A 159 -29.98 -7.39 3.86
CA VAL A 159 -29.23 -6.62 2.87
C VAL A 159 -27.74 -6.76 3.15
N TYR A 160 -26.94 -6.95 2.12
CA TYR A 160 -25.52 -7.25 2.24
C TYR A 160 -24.69 -6.01 1.84
N LEU A 161 -23.96 -5.40 2.77
CA LEU A 161 -23.07 -4.26 2.48
C LEU A 161 -21.65 -4.76 2.18
N HIS A 162 -21.14 -4.44 1.01
CA HIS A 162 -19.77 -4.77 0.58
C HIS A 162 -18.74 -3.94 1.37
N ALA A 163 -17.54 -4.50 1.60
CA ALA A 163 -16.39 -3.91 2.30
C ALA A 163 -16.49 -2.39 2.50
N CYS A 164 -16.63 -1.95 3.74
CA CYS A 164 -17.04 -0.59 4.04
C CYS A 164 -15.85 0.32 4.32
N ALA A 165 -15.83 1.49 3.68
CA ALA A 165 -15.03 2.57 4.22
C ALA A 165 -15.64 3.03 5.55
N LEU A 166 -14.78 3.46 6.46
CA LEU A 166 -15.12 4.14 7.68
C LEU A 166 -15.18 5.65 7.39
N LEU A 167 -16.34 6.25 7.62
CA LEU A 167 -16.53 7.70 7.59
C LEU A 167 -16.61 8.23 9.02
N ILE A 168 -15.81 9.23 9.31
CA ILE A 168 -15.83 9.95 10.59
C ILE A 168 -16.08 11.42 10.29
N CYS A 169 -17.25 11.92 10.67
CA CYS A 169 -17.64 13.32 10.52
C CYS A 169 -17.62 13.96 11.90
N LEU A 170 -16.75 14.96 12.11
CA LEU A 170 -16.50 15.53 13.44
C LEU A 170 -17.70 16.28 14.03
N ASP A 171 -18.67 16.63 13.20
CA ASP A 171 -19.91 17.34 13.51
C ASP A 171 -21.18 16.52 13.21
N GLY A 172 -21.06 15.21 12.96
CA GLY A 172 -22.19 14.29 12.75
C GLY A 172 -22.35 13.87 11.29
N VAL A 173 -22.49 12.56 11.04
CA VAL A 173 -22.55 12.03 9.67
C VAL A 173 -23.80 12.51 8.93
N SER A 174 -24.93 12.60 9.63
CA SER A 174 -26.22 13.03 9.09
C SER A 174 -26.23 14.49 8.59
N ASN A 175 -25.23 15.30 8.97
CA ASN A 175 -25.09 16.66 8.46
C ASN A 175 -24.47 16.70 7.05
N HIS A 176 -23.82 15.62 6.62
CA HIS A 176 -23.12 15.55 5.33
C HIS A 176 -23.75 14.53 4.38
N PHE A 177 -24.28 13.43 4.91
CA PHE A 177 -24.76 12.31 4.11
C PHE A 177 -26.09 11.77 4.61
N ALA A 178 -26.89 11.23 3.69
CA ALA A 178 -28.02 10.40 4.06
C ALA A 178 -27.51 9.08 4.65
N VAL A 179 -27.95 8.76 5.86
CA VAL A 179 -27.59 7.53 6.57
C VAL A 179 -28.82 6.73 6.98
N ASP A 180 -28.68 5.42 7.02
CA ASP A 180 -29.63 4.50 7.65
C ASP A 180 -29.01 3.93 8.93
N GLU A 181 -29.80 3.90 10.00
CA GLU A 181 -29.48 3.09 11.18
C GLU A 181 -29.98 1.67 10.95
N VAL A 182 -29.08 0.71 11.12
CA VAL A 182 -29.37 -0.69 10.88
C VAL A 182 -28.74 -1.56 11.97
N LEU A 183 -29.18 -2.82 12.06
CA LEU A 183 -28.61 -3.78 13.02
C LEU A 183 -27.62 -4.73 12.32
N ASP A 184 -26.44 -4.89 12.93
CA ASP A 184 -25.48 -5.92 12.54
C ASP A 184 -25.97 -7.34 12.91
N GLU A 185 -25.18 -8.36 12.55
CA GLU A 185 -25.54 -9.77 12.77
C GLU A 185 -25.72 -10.15 14.26
N VAL A 186 -25.14 -9.37 15.16
CA VAL A 186 -25.18 -9.58 16.62
C VAL A 186 -26.19 -8.62 17.28
N GLY A 187 -26.89 -7.79 16.50
CA GLY A 187 -27.93 -6.88 16.96
C GLY A 187 -27.42 -5.50 17.44
N ASN A 188 -26.16 -5.14 17.16
CA ASN A 188 -25.68 -3.79 17.46
C ASN A 188 -26.15 -2.80 16.39
N ARG A 189 -26.47 -1.59 16.83
CA ARG A 189 -26.78 -0.46 15.93
C ARG A 189 -25.52 -0.03 15.19
N ILE A 190 -25.65 0.19 13.88
CA ILE A 190 -24.60 0.74 13.01
C ILE A 190 -25.24 1.79 12.09
N LEU A 191 -24.51 2.88 11.82
CA LEU A 191 -24.89 3.86 10.80
C LEU A 191 -24.26 3.49 9.46
N CYS A 192 -25.05 3.52 8.40
CA CYS A 192 -24.62 3.20 7.03
C CYS A 192 -24.97 4.34 6.07
N ALA A 193 -23.97 4.89 5.37
CA ALA A 193 -24.21 5.85 4.30
C ALA A 193 -24.96 5.20 3.14
N LYS A 194 -25.99 5.87 2.62
CA LYS A 194 -26.84 5.35 1.55
C LYS A 194 -26.19 5.33 0.18
N GLU A 195 -25.09 6.07 0.01
CA GLU A 195 -24.39 6.22 -1.26
C GLU A 195 -22.89 5.99 -1.11
N PHE A 196 -22.24 5.70 -2.24
CA PHE A 196 -20.79 5.61 -2.33
C PHE A 196 -20.19 7.00 -2.49
N ILE A 197 -19.34 7.40 -1.55
CA ILE A 197 -18.62 8.68 -1.59
C ILE A 197 -17.20 8.41 -2.09
N GLU A 198 -16.89 8.84 -3.31
CA GLU A 198 -15.61 8.56 -3.95
C GLU A 198 -14.45 9.39 -3.39
N GLU A 199 -14.71 10.63 -2.98
CA GLU A 199 -13.69 11.57 -2.49
C GLU A 199 -14.21 12.32 -1.26
N CYS A 200 -13.35 12.51 -0.26
CA CYS A 200 -13.62 13.30 0.93
C CYS A 200 -12.55 14.38 1.10
N ASP A 201 -12.91 15.48 1.77
CA ASP A 201 -11.99 16.58 2.06
C ASP A 201 -10.86 16.17 3.03
N ASN A 202 -11.06 15.10 3.81
CA ASN A 202 -10.18 14.64 4.88
C ASN A 202 -9.80 15.78 5.87
N GLN A 203 -10.70 16.74 6.04
CA GLN A 203 -10.63 17.85 6.99
C GLN A 203 -11.79 17.77 7.97
N SER A 204 -13.02 17.84 7.47
CA SER A 204 -14.25 17.69 8.27
C SER A 204 -14.81 16.28 8.18
N ILE A 205 -14.61 15.63 7.04
CA ILE A 205 -15.07 14.27 6.74
C ILE A 205 -13.83 13.40 6.52
N LEU A 206 -13.49 12.60 7.52
CA LEU A 206 -12.36 11.69 7.46
C LEU A 206 -12.81 10.36 6.88
N ARG A 207 -12.17 9.90 5.80
CA ARG A 207 -12.46 8.60 5.20
C ARG A 207 -11.26 7.66 5.26
N TYR A 208 -11.45 6.49 5.87
CA TYR A 208 -10.48 5.40 5.88
C TYR A 208 -11.09 4.18 5.22
N ASN A 209 -10.41 3.53 4.27
CA ASN A 209 -10.88 2.22 3.84
C ASN A 209 -10.49 1.19 4.90
N VAL A 210 -11.41 0.33 5.31
CA VAL A 210 -11.09 -0.80 6.18
C VAL A 210 -11.09 -2.05 5.31
N LEU A 211 -9.96 -2.73 5.23
CA LEU A 211 -9.73 -3.86 4.34
C LEU A 211 -9.49 -5.13 5.16
N LYS A 212 -10.22 -6.20 4.84
CA LYS A 212 -9.96 -7.53 5.38
C LYS A 212 -8.84 -8.20 4.60
N SER A 213 -7.95 -8.89 5.30
CA SER A 213 -6.82 -9.60 4.69
C SER A 213 -6.84 -11.09 5.03
N ASP A 214 -7.08 -11.92 4.02
CA ASP A 214 -7.05 -13.38 4.15
C ASP A 214 -5.65 -13.88 4.53
N LEU A 215 -4.61 -13.19 4.06
CA LEU A 215 -3.24 -13.43 4.50
C LEU A 215 -3.08 -13.23 6.01
N LEU A 216 -3.59 -12.12 6.56
CA LEU A 216 -3.52 -11.89 8.01
C LEU A 216 -4.34 -12.93 8.78
N ILE A 217 -5.50 -13.34 8.25
CA ILE A 217 -6.34 -14.38 8.86
C ILE A 217 -5.58 -15.71 8.91
N ARG A 218 -4.96 -16.12 7.80
CA ARG A 218 -4.18 -17.35 7.73
C ARG A 218 -2.97 -17.29 8.66
N ILE A 219 -2.23 -16.18 8.64
CA ILE A 219 -1.11 -15.95 9.57
C ILE A 219 -1.60 -16.07 11.02
N LYS A 220 -2.69 -15.40 11.40
CA LYS A 220 -3.25 -15.45 12.75
C LYS A 220 -3.57 -16.88 13.20
N LYS A 221 -4.24 -17.66 12.34
CA LYS A 221 -4.57 -19.07 12.61
C LYS A 221 -3.31 -19.91 12.84
N ILE A 222 -2.29 -19.75 12.00
CA ILE A 222 -1.00 -20.46 12.15
C ILE A 222 -0.33 -20.07 13.47
N LEU A 223 -0.25 -18.78 13.78
CA LEU A 223 0.36 -18.28 15.02
C LEU A 223 -0.34 -18.83 16.28
N LYS A 224 -1.68 -18.85 16.29
CA LYS A 224 -2.46 -19.46 17.37
C LYS A 224 -2.18 -20.96 17.54
N LEU A 225 -1.99 -21.67 16.44
CA LEU A 225 -1.68 -23.10 16.47
C LEU A 225 -0.26 -23.35 17.03
N ILE A 226 0.72 -22.54 16.61
CA ILE A 226 2.09 -22.57 17.14
C ILE A 226 2.08 -22.33 18.67
N GLU A 227 1.35 -21.30 19.12
CA GLU A 227 1.14 -20.99 20.55
C GLU A 227 0.49 -22.14 21.31
N LYS A 228 -0.58 -22.72 20.76
CA LYS A 228 -1.29 -23.87 21.33
C LYS A 228 -0.36 -25.08 21.50
N ASN A 229 0.59 -25.25 20.59
CA ASN A 229 1.61 -26.30 20.63
C ASN A 229 2.80 -25.96 21.54
N GLY A 230 2.77 -24.82 22.25
CA GLY A 230 3.82 -24.39 23.18
C GLY A 230 5.12 -23.95 22.49
N LYS A 231 5.08 -23.69 21.17
CA LYS A 231 6.23 -23.22 20.39
C LYS A 231 6.28 -21.70 20.41
N GLN A 232 7.49 -21.13 20.35
CA GLN A 232 7.69 -19.67 20.30
C GLN A 232 7.93 -19.22 18.86
N TYR A 233 7.37 -18.07 18.50
CA TYR A 233 7.57 -17.44 17.20
C TYR A 233 7.90 -15.95 17.36
N SER A 234 8.54 -15.35 16.34
CA SER A 234 8.74 -13.90 16.29
C SER A 234 7.50 -13.21 15.75
N LYS A 235 7.04 -12.12 16.38
CA LYS A 235 5.85 -11.40 15.87
C LYS A 235 6.14 -10.77 14.50
N ILE A 236 5.08 -10.59 13.73
CA ILE A 236 5.13 -10.13 12.33
C ILE A 236 5.90 -8.83 12.08
N TYR A 237 6.04 -7.94 13.06
CA TYR A 237 6.76 -6.67 12.93
C TYR A 237 8.01 -6.55 13.83
N GLU A 238 8.42 -7.63 14.48
CA GLU A 238 9.62 -7.62 15.32
C GLU A 238 10.90 -7.73 14.50
N LYS A 239 10.90 -8.56 13.44
CA LYS A 239 12.03 -8.69 12.54
C LYS A 239 12.05 -7.60 11.50
N ARG A 240 13.24 -7.11 11.19
CA ARG A 240 13.41 -6.16 10.10
C ARG A 240 13.50 -6.91 8.77
N LEU A 241 13.00 -6.29 7.70
CA LEU A 241 13.02 -6.90 6.37
C LEU A 241 14.40 -7.43 5.96
N TRP A 242 15.48 -6.68 6.22
CA TRP A 242 16.84 -7.10 5.87
C TRP A 242 17.45 -8.16 6.81
N GLU A 243 16.73 -8.56 7.85
CA GLU A 243 17.13 -9.64 8.78
C GLU A 243 16.48 -10.98 8.38
N GLU A 244 15.60 -10.99 7.37
CA GLU A 244 14.96 -12.19 6.87
C GLU A 244 15.90 -13.06 6.03
N ASP A 245 15.68 -14.38 6.09
CA ASP A 245 16.46 -15.34 5.30
C ASP A 245 15.85 -15.53 3.90
N TYR A 246 16.21 -14.62 2.99
CA TYR A 246 15.75 -14.70 1.61
C TYR A 246 16.34 -15.86 0.81
N GLU A 247 17.29 -16.62 1.35
CA GLU A 247 17.74 -17.86 0.67
C GLU A 247 16.60 -18.88 0.59
N LEU A 248 15.62 -18.82 1.51
CA LEU A 248 14.43 -19.67 1.43
C LEU A 248 13.63 -19.43 0.15
N PHE A 249 13.68 -18.22 -0.43
CA PHE A 249 12.99 -17.93 -1.69
C PHE A 249 13.71 -18.53 -2.90
N ILE A 250 15.04 -18.67 -2.80
CA ILE A 250 15.85 -19.26 -3.86
C ILE A 250 15.82 -20.79 -3.79
N ASN A 251 15.96 -21.34 -2.59
CA ASN A 251 16.19 -22.78 -2.38
C ASN A 251 14.97 -23.52 -1.80
N GLY A 252 14.00 -22.82 -1.24
CA GLY A 252 12.85 -23.40 -0.54
C GLY A 252 11.65 -23.67 -1.45
N ASN A 253 10.74 -24.52 -0.96
CA ASN A 253 9.45 -24.75 -1.59
C ASN A 253 8.49 -23.60 -1.23
N LEU A 254 8.04 -22.84 -2.23
CA LEU A 254 7.11 -21.71 -2.07
C LEU A 254 5.62 -22.05 -2.34
N ASP A 255 5.26 -23.33 -2.44
CA ASP A 255 3.87 -23.77 -2.59
C ASP A 255 3.00 -23.25 -1.42
N GLY A 256 1.85 -22.67 -1.75
CA GLY A 256 0.95 -22.05 -0.76
C GLY A 256 1.51 -20.80 -0.08
N ILE A 257 2.55 -20.16 -0.65
CA ILE A 257 3.01 -18.81 -0.30
C ILE A 257 2.47 -17.81 -1.34
N PRO A 258 1.43 -17.03 -1.03
CA PRO A 258 0.78 -16.16 -2.02
C PRO A 258 1.76 -15.23 -2.72
N TYR A 259 1.48 -14.93 -3.99
CA TYR A 259 2.36 -14.27 -4.97
C TYR A 259 3.51 -15.14 -5.51
N PHE A 260 3.96 -16.16 -4.77
CA PHE A 260 5.19 -16.92 -5.10
C PHE A 260 4.96 -18.42 -5.37
N GLU A 261 3.70 -18.85 -5.45
CA GLU A 261 3.32 -20.26 -5.53
C GLU A 261 3.62 -20.91 -6.88
N SER A 262 3.50 -20.16 -7.98
CA SER A 262 3.59 -20.77 -9.32
C SER A 262 5.01 -21.20 -9.69
N ASN A 263 5.14 -22.31 -10.43
CA ASN A 263 6.45 -22.77 -10.91
C ASN A 263 7.22 -21.70 -11.68
N SER A 264 6.52 -20.87 -12.47
CA SER A 264 7.13 -19.82 -13.28
C SER A 264 7.71 -18.68 -12.44
N ILE A 265 7.04 -18.24 -11.37
CA ILE A 265 7.62 -17.21 -10.48
C ILE A 265 8.78 -17.79 -9.66
N GLN A 266 8.68 -19.04 -9.20
CA GLN A 266 9.76 -19.72 -8.49
C GLN A 266 11.02 -19.91 -9.36
N GLU A 267 10.86 -20.18 -10.66
CA GLU A 267 11.97 -20.23 -11.61
C GLU A 267 12.59 -18.85 -11.86
N ALA A 268 11.76 -17.83 -12.05
CA ALA A 268 12.22 -16.45 -12.19
C ALA A 268 13.03 -16.01 -10.96
N ILE A 269 12.55 -16.30 -9.75
CA ILE A 269 13.28 -16.04 -8.50
C ILE A 269 14.66 -16.70 -8.52
N ARG A 270 14.73 -18.00 -8.82
CA ARG A 270 15.99 -18.76 -8.84
C ARG A 270 17.02 -18.21 -9.83
N MET A 271 16.57 -17.68 -10.97
CA MET A 271 17.45 -17.15 -12.00
C MET A 271 17.87 -15.70 -11.74
N LEU A 272 16.92 -14.88 -11.28
CA LEU A 272 17.06 -13.43 -11.22
C LEU A 272 17.58 -12.94 -9.86
N MET A 273 17.13 -13.52 -8.73
CA MET A 273 17.55 -13.03 -7.41
C MET A 273 19.06 -13.17 -7.22
N PRO A 274 19.76 -12.09 -6.80
CA PRO A 274 21.17 -12.17 -6.52
C PRO A 274 21.38 -12.91 -5.19
N LYS A 275 22.38 -13.81 -5.16
CA LYS A 275 22.78 -14.52 -3.94
C LYS A 275 23.60 -13.61 -3.01
N ARG A 276 22.96 -12.58 -2.44
CA ARG A 276 23.57 -11.62 -1.51
C ARG A 276 22.57 -11.16 -0.44
N LYS A 277 23.07 -10.96 0.78
CA LYS A 277 22.26 -10.77 1.99
C LYS A 277 21.50 -9.43 2.09
N PHE A 278 21.97 -8.36 1.44
CA PHE A 278 21.50 -7.00 1.71
C PHE A 278 20.46 -6.43 0.71
N THR A 279 20.08 -7.14 -0.35
CA THR A 279 19.28 -6.58 -1.49
C THR A 279 18.14 -7.49 -1.93
N ALA A 280 17.40 -8.08 -1.00
CA ALA A 280 16.48 -9.17 -1.34
C ALA A 280 14.99 -8.82 -1.28
N PHE A 281 14.57 -7.86 -0.45
CA PHE A 281 13.15 -7.47 -0.40
C PHE A 281 12.72 -6.72 -1.66
N ASP A 282 13.47 -5.69 -2.03
CA ASP A 282 13.25 -4.90 -3.24
C ASP A 282 13.33 -5.78 -4.49
N GLU A 283 14.20 -6.79 -4.48
CA GLU A 283 14.29 -7.73 -5.59
C GLU A 283 13.04 -8.61 -5.72
N LEU A 284 12.45 -9.07 -4.61
CA LEU A 284 11.15 -9.75 -4.67
C LEU A 284 10.07 -8.83 -5.22
N LEU A 285 10.07 -7.53 -4.88
CA LEU A 285 9.15 -6.56 -5.48
C LEU A 285 9.35 -6.46 -7.00
N ASN A 286 10.62 -6.39 -7.45
CA ASN A 286 10.98 -6.26 -8.86
C ASN A 286 10.60 -7.51 -9.67
N ILE A 287 10.87 -8.70 -9.14
CA ILE A 287 10.56 -9.97 -9.81
C ILE A 287 9.04 -10.18 -9.86
N GLN A 288 8.31 -9.85 -8.78
CA GLN A 288 6.85 -9.92 -8.79
C GLN A 288 6.25 -8.93 -9.77
N ALA A 289 6.76 -7.71 -9.82
CA ALA A 289 6.36 -6.71 -10.80
C ALA A 289 6.59 -7.21 -12.24
N LEU A 290 7.78 -7.77 -12.51
CA LEU A 290 8.12 -8.35 -13.81
C LEU A 290 7.11 -9.44 -14.21
N PHE A 291 6.72 -10.30 -13.26
CA PHE A 291 5.72 -11.35 -13.48
C PHE A 291 4.33 -10.80 -13.81
N ILE A 292 3.94 -9.71 -13.18
CA ILE A 292 2.65 -9.05 -13.46
C ILE A 292 2.63 -8.44 -14.87
N ILE A 293 3.71 -7.77 -15.30
CA ILE A 293 3.74 -7.11 -16.62
C ILE A 293 4.12 -8.04 -17.77
N ARG A 294 4.83 -9.12 -17.49
CA ARG A 294 5.23 -10.14 -18.46
C ARG A 294 4.56 -11.43 -18.05
N VAL A 295 3.32 -11.60 -18.52
CA VAL A 295 2.46 -12.80 -18.34
C VAL A 295 3.31 -14.07 -18.25
N GLY A 296 3.01 -14.95 -17.31
CA GLY A 296 3.85 -16.10 -16.89
C GLY A 296 4.53 -16.90 -18.02
N ASN A 297 3.93 -17.00 -19.21
CA ASN A 297 4.54 -17.62 -20.40
C ASN A 297 5.90 -17.00 -20.79
N TYR A 298 6.11 -15.69 -20.59
CA TYR A 298 7.39 -15.02 -20.89
C TYR A 298 8.48 -15.33 -19.87
N LEU A 299 8.12 -15.71 -18.64
CA LEU A 299 9.05 -16.03 -17.57
C LEU A 299 9.42 -17.52 -17.52
N GLN A 300 8.77 -18.36 -18.31
CA GLN A 300 9.23 -19.74 -18.56
C GLN A 300 10.38 -19.80 -19.58
N ASP A 301 10.65 -18.70 -20.28
CA ASP A 301 11.69 -18.60 -21.28
C ASP A 301 13.03 -18.22 -20.62
N LYS A 302 13.91 -19.22 -20.48
CA LYS A 302 15.23 -19.06 -19.84
C LYS A 302 16.13 -18.05 -20.56
N GLU A 303 16.02 -17.93 -21.88
CA GLU A 303 16.82 -16.96 -22.64
C GLU A 303 16.37 -15.54 -22.32
N LYS A 304 15.06 -15.32 -22.24
CA LYS A 304 14.51 -14.02 -21.82
C LYS A 304 14.87 -13.68 -20.38
N LEU A 305 14.81 -14.63 -19.45
CA LEU A 305 15.26 -14.40 -18.07
C LEU A 305 16.74 -14.02 -18.00
N ALA A 306 17.60 -14.68 -18.79
CA ALA A 306 19.01 -14.32 -18.90
C ALA A 306 19.20 -12.90 -19.48
N GLU A 307 18.40 -12.52 -20.50
CA GLU A 307 18.40 -11.16 -21.05
C GLU A 307 18.00 -10.12 -19.99
N TYR A 308 16.95 -10.40 -19.21
CA TYR A 308 16.51 -9.53 -18.12
C TYR A 308 17.59 -9.37 -17.06
N LYS A 309 18.21 -10.47 -16.62
CA LYS A 309 19.32 -10.43 -15.68
C LYS A 309 20.47 -9.57 -16.19
N LYS A 310 20.88 -9.77 -17.44
CA LYS A 310 21.93 -8.97 -18.09
C LYS A 310 21.56 -7.48 -18.13
N LYS A 311 20.33 -7.14 -18.49
CA LYS A 311 19.85 -5.75 -18.48
C LYS A 311 19.87 -5.16 -17.07
N HIS A 312 19.43 -5.92 -16.07
CA HIS A 312 19.45 -5.49 -14.69
C HIS A 312 20.87 -5.18 -14.23
N GLU A 313 21.82 -6.08 -14.46
CA GLU A 313 23.24 -5.86 -14.12
C GLU A 313 23.81 -4.62 -14.81
N GLN A 314 23.50 -4.39 -16.09
CA GLN A 314 23.97 -3.23 -16.86
C GLN A 314 23.36 -1.89 -16.41
N LEU A 315 22.07 -1.88 -16.06
CA LEU A 315 21.31 -0.67 -15.74
C LEU A 315 21.30 -0.37 -14.23
N SER A 316 21.71 -1.32 -13.40
CA SER A 316 21.74 -1.21 -11.94
C SER A 316 22.70 -0.14 -11.41
N PHE A 317 23.69 0.31 -12.21
CA PHE A 317 24.64 1.38 -11.82
C PHE A 317 23.92 2.68 -11.41
N LEU A 318 22.70 2.89 -11.90
CA LEU A 318 21.87 4.04 -11.57
C LEU A 318 20.65 3.69 -10.69
N GLY A 319 20.41 2.41 -10.37
CA GLY A 319 19.28 1.97 -9.54
C GLY A 319 17.88 2.26 -10.12
N LEU A 320 17.79 2.71 -11.37
CA LEU A 320 16.59 3.37 -11.92
C LEU A 320 15.70 2.48 -12.80
N PHE A 321 16.13 1.26 -13.15
CA PHE A 321 15.42 0.41 -14.14
C PHE A 321 15.57 -1.08 -13.83
N PRO A 322 14.83 -1.63 -12.85
CA PRO A 322 14.88 -3.06 -12.58
C PRO A 322 14.38 -3.84 -13.80
N TYR A 323 15.19 -4.78 -14.29
CA TYR A 323 14.86 -5.67 -15.41
C TYR A 323 14.32 -4.97 -16.69
N GLY A 324 14.67 -3.70 -16.90
CA GLY A 324 14.27 -2.94 -18.10
C GLY A 324 12.79 -2.54 -18.16
N PHE A 325 12.09 -2.51 -17.03
CA PHE A 325 10.78 -1.85 -16.90
C PHE A 325 10.85 -0.66 -15.94
N LEU A 326 9.75 0.10 -15.87
CA LEU A 326 9.61 1.28 -15.03
C LEU A 326 8.41 1.15 -14.10
N TYR A 327 8.62 1.54 -12.86
CA TYR A 327 7.54 1.90 -11.96
C TYR A 327 7.00 3.29 -12.31
N ASP A 328 5.74 3.54 -11.99
CA ASP A 328 5.18 4.89 -12.10
C ASP A 328 5.95 5.93 -11.25
N ASP A 329 6.48 5.51 -10.10
CA ASP A 329 7.36 6.33 -9.26
C ASP A 329 8.64 6.75 -9.99
N ASP A 330 9.27 5.83 -10.73
CA ASP A 330 10.49 6.10 -11.49
C ASP A 330 10.22 7.14 -12.60
N ILE A 331 9.04 7.09 -13.22
CA ILE A 331 8.61 8.05 -14.25
C ILE A 331 8.39 9.43 -13.64
N VAL A 332 7.70 9.51 -12.50
CA VAL A 332 7.47 10.78 -11.80
C VAL A 332 8.80 11.43 -11.41
N TRP A 333 9.76 10.63 -10.94
CA TRP A 333 11.09 11.11 -10.61
C TRP A 333 11.85 11.63 -11.84
N PHE A 334 11.79 10.92 -12.96
CA PHE A 334 12.38 11.40 -14.21
C PHE A 334 11.76 12.73 -14.65
N LEU A 335 10.43 12.84 -14.64
CA LEU A 335 9.73 14.06 -15.03
C LEU A 335 10.09 15.23 -14.09
N ASN A 336 10.07 15.01 -12.77
CA ASN A 336 10.36 16.06 -11.80
C ASN A 336 11.85 16.44 -11.76
N GLY A 337 12.72 15.46 -11.54
CA GLY A 337 14.15 15.69 -11.33
C GLY A 337 14.89 16.04 -12.62
N TRP A 338 14.66 15.29 -13.69
CA TRP A 338 15.48 15.40 -14.91
C TRP A 338 14.89 16.38 -15.91
N ILE A 339 13.57 16.39 -16.09
CA ILE A 339 12.92 17.35 -16.98
C ILE A 339 12.59 18.67 -16.28
N GLY A 340 12.32 18.64 -14.97
CA GLY A 340 11.98 19.85 -14.20
C GLY A 340 10.47 20.12 -14.11
N PHE A 341 9.64 19.09 -14.24
CA PHE A 341 8.21 19.21 -13.96
C PHE A 341 8.00 19.48 -12.48
N SER A 342 6.99 20.29 -12.15
CA SER A 342 6.44 20.26 -10.79
C SER A 342 5.81 18.90 -10.50
N TRP A 343 5.73 18.51 -9.23
CA TRP A 343 5.07 17.28 -8.83
C TRP A 343 3.64 17.16 -9.37
N ARG A 344 2.89 18.26 -9.35
CA ARG A 344 1.53 18.35 -9.92
C ARG A 344 1.51 18.04 -11.42
N GLN A 345 2.47 18.57 -12.18
CA GLN A 345 2.58 18.28 -13.61
C GLN A 345 2.92 16.81 -13.84
N SER A 346 3.87 16.24 -13.07
CA SER A 346 4.22 14.83 -13.16
C SER A 346 3.03 13.92 -12.85
N ALA A 347 2.27 14.22 -11.79
CA ALA A 347 1.06 13.48 -11.45
C ALA A 347 -0.02 13.57 -12.55
N LYS A 348 -0.21 14.75 -13.14
CA LYS A 348 -1.13 14.91 -14.27
C LYS A 348 -0.70 14.10 -15.49
N VAL A 349 0.60 14.05 -15.81
CA VAL A 349 1.11 13.14 -16.87
C VAL A 349 0.76 11.69 -16.53
N MET A 350 1.01 11.24 -15.30
CA MET A 350 0.69 9.87 -14.91
C MET A 350 -0.81 9.56 -15.02
N GLN A 351 -1.68 10.48 -14.60
CA GLN A 351 -3.13 10.33 -14.76
C GLN A 351 -3.52 10.10 -16.22
N LEU A 352 -2.99 10.92 -17.13
CA LEU A 352 -3.27 10.83 -18.57
C LEU A 352 -2.69 9.57 -19.20
N VAL A 353 -1.52 9.14 -18.74
CA VAL A 353 -0.89 7.88 -19.14
C VAL A 353 -1.77 6.69 -18.75
N PHE A 354 -2.25 6.64 -17.50
CA PHE A 354 -3.12 5.56 -17.02
C PHE A 354 -4.50 5.57 -17.68
N SER A 355 -5.02 6.73 -18.07
CA SER A 355 -6.27 6.85 -18.81
C SER A 355 -6.11 6.72 -20.33
N HIS A 356 -4.89 6.43 -20.81
CA HIS A 356 -4.54 6.37 -22.24
C HIS A 356 -4.96 7.62 -23.05
N ASN A 357 -4.95 8.80 -22.43
CA ASN A 357 -5.37 10.06 -23.04
C ASN A 357 -4.18 10.96 -23.41
N GLU A 358 -3.37 10.53 -24.39
CA GLU A 358 -2.25 11.34 -24.91
C GLU A 358 -2.70 12.70 -25.48
N PRO A 359 -3.85 12.83 -26.20
CA PRO A 359 -4.27 14.10 -26.76
C PRO A 359 -4.43 15.23 -25.72
N GLU A 360 -4.95 14.93 -24.53
CA GLU A 360 -5.08 15.90 -23.43
C GLU A 360 -3.71 16.33 -22.86
N ALA A 361 -2.66 15.55 -23.10
CA ALA A 361 -1.31 15.84 -22.62
C ALA A 361 -0.50 16.76 -23.54
N LYS A 362 -1.11 17.38 -24.58
CA LYS A 362 -0.42 18.17 -25.60
C LYS A 362 0.46 19.28 -25.03
N ASP A 363 -0.07 20.08 -24.10
CA ASP A 363 0.66 21.22 -23.54
C ASP A 363 1.79 20.75 -22.61
N LEU A 364 1.52 19.68 -21.84
CA LEU A 364 2.55 19.01 -21.03
C LEU A 364 3.66 18.43 -21.92
N LYS A 365 3.33 17.87 -23.07
CA LYS A 365 4.32 17.36 -24.04
C LYS A 365 5.19 18.47 -24.60
N GLN A 366 4.61 19.62 -24.93
CA GLN A 366 5.38 20.77 -25.41
C GLN A 366 6.34 21.28 -24.33
N PHE A 367 5.85 21.44 -23.10
CA PHE A 367 6.68 21.82 -21.96
C PHE A 367 7.80 20.80 -21.68
N TYR A 368 7.48 19.50 -21.71
CA TYR A 368 8.43 18.40 -21.59
C TYR A 368 9.54 18.46 -22.64
N LEU A 369 9.18 18.69 -23.91
CA LEU A 369 10.15 18.81 -24.99
C LEU A 369 11.05 20.03 -24.80
N GLN A 370 10.47 21.19 -24.50
CA GLN A 370 11.21 22.42 -24.32
C GLN A 370 12.21 22.30 -23.16
N GLN A 371 11.72 21.97 -21.96
CA GLN A 371 12.55 21.83 -20.77
C GLN A 371 13.60 20.73 -20.92
N GLY A 372 13.25 19.60 -21.53
CA GLY A 372 14.20 18.53 -21.78
C GLY A 372 15.32 18.97 -22.72
N MET A 373 15.01 19.69 -23.80
CA MET A 373 16.02 20.23 -24.71
C MET A 373 16.92 21.26 -24.03
N ASP A 374 16.35 22.15 -23.22
CA ASP A 374 17.09 23.15 -22.45
C ASP A 374 18.05 22.51 -21.43
N ARG A 375 17.75 21.28 -20.99
CA ARG A 375 18.59 20.47 -20.10
C ARG A 375 19.53 19.51 -20.85
N GLY A 376 19.65 19.65 -22.17
CA GLY A 376 20.63 18.93 -22.99
C GLY A 376 20.16 17.59 -23.57
N PHE A 377 18.89 17.21 -23.41
CA PHE A 377 18.36 16.00 -24.04
C PHE A 377 18.05 16.24 -25.52
N LYS A 378 18.32 15.24 -26.37
CA LYS A 378 17.98 15.35 -27.79
C LYS A 378 16.47 15.23 -27.99
N LYS A 379 15.89 16.10 -28.83
CA LYS A 379 14.46 16.09 -29.18
C LYS A 379 13.96 14.70 -29.62
N ALA A 380 14.77 13.97 -30.39
CA ALA A 380 14.42 12.62 -30.85
C ALA A 380 14.29 11.62 -29.69
N GLU A 381 15.20 11.69 -28.70
CA GLU A 381 15.17 10.83 -27.52
C GLU A 381 13.98 11.15 -26.62
N LEU A 382 13.71 12.44 -26.39
CA LEU A 382 12.56 12.90 -25.61
C LEU A 382 11.24 12.40 -26.23
N ASN A 383 11.07 12.53 -27.55
CA ASN A 383 9.89 12.03 -28.26
C ASN A 383 9.75 10.51 -28.14
N ARG A 384 10.86 9.77 -28.20
CA ARG A 384 10.87 8.32 -28.01
C ARG A 384 10.40 7.93 -26.61
N ILE A 385 10.92 8.61 -25.58
CA ILE A 385 10.52 8.38 -24.18
C ILE A 385 9.03 8.71 -23.99
N TRP A 386 8.58 9.88 -24.43
CA TRP A 386 7.18 10.28 -24.31
C TRP A 386 6.23 9.26 -24.96
N LYS A 387 6.54 8.84 -26.19
CA LYS A 387 5.76 7.83 -26.91
C LYS A 387 5.75 6.49 -26.17
N SER A 388 6.84 6.12 -25.49
CA SER A 388 6.91 4.91 -24.67
C SER A 388 5.96 4.97 -23.47
N LEU A 389 5.80 6.14 -22.83
CA LEU A 389 4.93 6.30 -21.65
C LEU A 389 3.48 5.89 -21.94
N PHE A 390 2.95 6.24 -23.12
CA PHE A 390 1.57 5.94 -23.49
C PHE A 390 1.36 4.58 -24.18
N LYS A 391 2.45 3.88 -24.53
CA LYS A 391 2.39 2.61 -25.28
C LYS A 391 2.78 1.38 -24.48
N ASN A 392 3.69 1.53 -23.54
CA ASN A 392 4.23 0.40 -22.80
C ASN A 392 3.51 0.24 -21.45
N PRO A 393 3.38 -0.99 -20.95
CA PRO A 393 2.85 -1.22 -19.61
C PRO A 393 3.76 -0.56 -18.56
N ILE A 394 3.14 0.11 -17.60
CA ILE A 394 3.83 0.73 -16.47
C ILE A 394 3.44 -0.03 -15.20
N VAL A 395 4.44 -0.36 -14.41
CA VAL A 395 4.24 -1.05 -13.14
C VAL A 395 3.78 -0.03 -12.10
N ARG A 396 2.77 -0.40 -11.29
CA ARG A 396 2.39 0.44 -10.14
C ARG A 396 3.52 0.51 -9.13
N SER A 397 3.66 1.65 -8.46
CA SER A 397 4.62 1.91 -7.36
C SER A 397 5.05 0.66 -6.57
N ARG A 398 6.35 0.55 -6.27
CA ARG A 398 6.90 -0.50 -5.39
C ARG A 398 6.14 -0.59 -4.06
N ALA A 399 5.70 0.55 -3.52
CA ALA A 399 4.89 0.63 -2.30
C ALA A 399 3.56 -0.12 -2.41
N TYR A 400 2.95 -0.14 -3.60
CA TYR A 400 1.67 -0.83 -3.82
C TYR A 400 1.76 -2.33 -3.52
N TYR A 401 2.88 -2.97 -3.85
CA TYR A 401 3.08 -4.41 -3.67
C TYR A 401 3.76 -4.77 -2.34
N ALA A 402 4.47 -3.82 -1.73
CA ALA A 402 5.30 -4.06 -0.55
C ALA A 402 4.54 -4.67 0.62
N GLY A 403 3.32 -4.18 0.92
CA GLY A 403 2.53 -4.69 2.04
C GLY A 403 2.22 -6.18 1.93
N GLN A 404 1.80 -6.63 0.76
CA GLN A 404 1.44 -8.04 0.55
C GLN A 404 2.65 -8.95 0.44
N ILE A 405 3.69 -8.50 -0.26
CA ILE A 405 4.94 -9.24 -0.36
C ILE A 405 5.60 -9.39 1.02
N TYR A 406 5.49 -8.39 1.90
CA TYR A 406 5.91 -8.50 3.29
C TYR A 406 5.19 -9.63 4.03
N LEU A 407 3.86 -9.70 3.92
CA LEU A 407 3.07 -10.78 4.55
C LEU A 407 3.47 -12.14 4.00
N SER A 408 3.69 -12.26 2.69
CA SER A 408 4.17 -13.50 2.07
C SER A 408 5.58 -13.91 2.54
N VAL A 409 6.49 -12.95 2.73
CA VAL A 409 7.83 -13.20 3.28
C VAL A 409 7.73 -13.73 4.71
N TYR A 410 6.93 -13.09 5.55
CA TYR A 410 6.71 -13.55 6.91
C TYR A 410 6.09 -14.95 6.94
N LEU A 411 5.07 -15.19 6.11
CA LEU A 411 4.40 -16.48 5.99
C LEU A 411 5.35 -17.59 5.49
N ALA A 412 6.27 -17.28 4.58
CA ALA A 412 7.30 -18.22 4.12
C ALA A 412 8.30 -18.56 5.23
N GLY A 413 8.66 -17.58 6.07
CA GLY A 413 9.43 -17.81 7.28
C GLY A 413 8.72 -18.75 8.27
N LEU A 414 7.41 -18.56 8.46
CA LEU A 414 6.59 -19.46 9.28
C LEU A 414 6.55 -20.88 8.68
N LYS A 415 6.37 -21.02 7.36
CA LYS A 415 6.40 -22.33 6.67
C LYS A 415 7.72 -23.05 6.91
N HIS A 416 8.83 -22.33 6.85
CA HIS A 416 10.16 -22.91 7.04
C HIS A 416 10.38 -23.36 8.49
N GLN A 417 9.96 -22.56 9.47
CA GLN A 417 10.18 -22.85 10.90
C GLN A 417 9.15 -23.80 11.50
N PHE A 418 7.91 -23.77 11.01
CA PHE A 418 6.73 -24.46 11.55
C PHE A 418 5.95 -25.17 10.43
N PRO A 419 6.57 -26.11 9.70
CA PRO A 419 5.93 -26.73 8.53
C PRO A 419 4.69 -27.56 8.90
N GLU A 420 4.63 -28.14 10.10
CA GLU A 420 3.48 -28.91 10.57
C GLU A 420 2.25 -28.00 10.74
N GLU A 421 2.39 -26.93 11.53
CA GLU A 421 1.32 -25.97 11.78
C GLU A 421 0.88 -25.25 10.50
N PHE A 422 1.84 -24.90 9.64
CA PHE A 422 1.56 -24.28 8.36
C PHE A 422 0.70 -25.18 7.46
N ASN A 423 1.00 -26.49 7.38
CA ASN A 423 0.29 -27.41 6.49
C ASN A 423 -1.08 -27.84 7.04
N GLU A 424 -1.30 -27.74 8.34
CA GLU A 424 -2.61 -27.97 8.98
C GLU A 424 -3.62 -26.87 8.63
N ILE A 425 -3.16 -25.62 8.54
CA ILE A 425 -3.98 -24.47 8.16
C ILE A 425 -3.85 -24.19 6.65
N LYS A 426 -4.75 -24.80 5.88
CA LYS A 426 -4.94 -24.48 4.45
C LYS A 426 -5.81 -23.23 4.27
N ASP A 427 -5.67 -22.61 3.09
CA ASP A 427 -6.35 -21.36 2.70
C ASP A 427 -7.86 -21.38 2.93
#